data_AF-A0A1B6MJZ5-F1
#
_entry.id   AF-A0A1B6MJZ5-F1
#
_cell.length_a   1.000
_cell.length_b   1.000
_cell.length_c   1.000
_cell.angle_alpha   90.00
_cell.angle_beta   90.00
_cell.angle_gamma   90.00
#
_symmetry.space_group_name_H-M   'P 1'
#
loop_
_entity.id
_entity.type
_entity.pdbx_description
1 polymer ?
#
loop_
_entity_poly.entity_id
_entity_poly.type
_entity_poly.pdbx_seq_one_letter_code
_entity_poly.pdbx_strand_id
1 'polypeptide(L)'
;MKWCYDNDMTLNISKCSVISFSRSSTPIVFPYILDDQPLSRSLIIKDLGVMLSPNLNPQEHINYICKRANSALYFITRSSRNMFSIDALRILYIHLVRPLLEFSSPVWSPYLIGQIDRLESVQTRFIRLIGVMLGFDYRTAPIHDIQLQLNLMPLHERRIINDLLFLRKLINSYIDAPDLLFKLDLHTSRHLRQTHLFARRQYSTQYLLNSTFPRLQLLANNIPDEIDLFCTSGESFKK
;
A
#
# COMPACT_ATOMS: atom_id res chain seq x y z
N MET A 1 -1.63 33.41 -1.83
CA MET A 1 -0.61 34.15 -1.06
C MET A 1 -1.20 34.95 0.09
N LYS A 2 -2.26 35.76 -0.12
CA LYS A 2 -2.89 36.55 0.95
C LYS A 2 -3.13 35.78 2.26
N TRP A 3 -3.76 34.60 2.20
CA TRP A 3 -3.98 33.78 3.40
C TRP A 3 -2.68 33.39 4.14
N CYS A 4 -1.60 33.07 3.43
CA CYS A 4 -0.32 32.74 4.07
C CYS A 4 0.29 33.96 4.76
N TYR A 5 0.23 35.13 4.12
CA TYR A 5 0.66 36.41 4.72
C TYR A 5 -0.18 36.80 5.94
N ASP A 6 -1.51 36.66 5.84
CA ASP A 6 -2.44 36.96 6.92
C ASP A 6 -2.26 36.03 8.15
N ASN A 7 -1.58 34.89 7.97
CA ASN A 7 -1.30 33.90 9.02
C ASN A 7 0.20 33.78 9.34
N ASP A 8 1.02 34.77 8.98
CA ASP A 8 2.47 34.82 9.26
C ASP A 8 3.24 33.56 8.78
N MET A 9 2.83 32.99 7.65
CA MET A 9 3.48 31.82 7.05
C MET A 9 4.22 32.16 5.75
N THR A 10 5.49 31.77 5.70
CA THR A 10 6.33 31.88 4.50
C THR A 10 6.35 30.56 3.72
N LEU A 11 6.16 30.63 2.39
CA LEU A 11 6.26 29.46 1.53
C LEU A 11 7.69 29.22 1.06
N ASN A 12 8.12 27.96 1.04
CA ASN A 12 9.36 27.57 0.39
C ASN A 12 9.09 27.18 -1.06
N ILE A 13 9.18 28.17 -1.95
CA ILE A 13 8.88 28.03 -3.39
C ILE A 13 9.73 26.93 -4.05
N SER A 14 10.98 26.74 -3.61
CA SER A 14 11.86 25.68 -4.15
C SER A 14 11.34 24.26 -3.89
N LYS A 15 10.46 24.07 -2.91
CA LYS A 15 9.78 22.80 -2.60
C LYS A 15 8.38 22.71 -3.22
N CYS A 16 7.86 23.81 -3.78
CA CYS A 16 6.57 23.84 -4.44
C CYS A 16 6.70 23.38 -5.89
N SER A 17 5.80 22.51 -6.32
CA SER A 17 5.72 22.08 -7.71
C SER A 17 4.27 21.82 -8.12
N VAL A 18 4.05 21.77 -9.42
CA VAL A 18 2.72 21.50 -10.00
C VAL A 18 2.74 20.15 -10.68
N ILE A 19 1.73 19.34 -10.42
CA ILE A 19 1.41 18.13 -11.18
C ILE A 19 -0.04 18.21 -11.66
N SER A 20 -0.36 17.57 -12.78
CA SER A 20 -1.74 17.48 -13.26
C SER A 20 -2.14 16.02 -13.41
N PHE A 21 -3.26 15.65 -12.80
CA PHE A 21 -3.87 14.33 -12.96
C PHE A 21 -4.98 14.44 -13.99
N SER A 22 -4.87 13.67 -15.07
CA SER A 22 -5.85 13.72 -16.17
C SER A 22 -5.88 12.40 -16.92
N ARG A 23 -7.05 12.09 -17.47
CA ARG A 23 -7.23 11.00 -18.46
C ARG A 23 -7.09 11.50 -19.90
N SER A 24 -7.03 12.82 -20.11
CA SER A 24 -6.86 13.43 -21.43
C SER A 24 -5.43 13.19 -21.93
N SER A 25 -5.29 12.89 -23.22
CA SER A 25 -3.99 12.89 -23.91
C SER A 25 -3.36 14.28 -23.96
N THR A 26 -4.18 15.33 -23.90
CA THR A 26 -3.77 16.74 -23.85
C THR A 26 -4.20 17.35 -22.52
N PRO A 27 -3.40 17.23 -21.45
CA PRO A 27 -3.70 17.86 -20.18
C PRO A 27 -3.56 19.39 -20.28
N ILE A 28 -4.34 20.13 -19.50
CA ILE A 28 -4.22 21.58 -19.42
C ILE A 28 -2.88 21.93 -18.76
N VAL A 29 -2.03 22.61 -19.52
CA VAL A 29 -0.76 23.14 -19.04
C VAL A 29 -0.96 24.61 -18.73
N PHE A 30 -1.03 24.92 -17.43
CA PHE A 30 -1.13 26.28 -16.93
C PHE A 30 0.16 26.66 -16.18
N PRO A 31 0.78 27.82 -16.48
CA PRO A 31 1.93 28.33 -15.75
C PRO A 31 1.46 28.98 -14.44
N TYR A 32 1.60 28.26 -13.33
CA TYR A 32 1.34 28.80 -12.00
C TYR A 32 2.54 29.62 -11.52
N ILE A 33 2.29 30.79 -10.97
CA ILE A 33 3.30 31.71 -10.44
C ILE A 33 3.03 31.91 -8.94
N LEU A 34 4.05 31.75 -8.11
CA LEU A 34 4.02 32.06 -6.67
C LEU A 34 5.17 33.02 -6.34
N ASP A 35 4.86 34.13 -5.67
CA ASP A 35 5.79 35.26 -5.39
C ASP A 35 6.68 35.61 -6.60
N ASP A 36 6.05 35.87 -7.74
CA ASP A 36 6.70 36.20 -9.02
C ASP A 36 7.67 35.14 -9.57
N GLN A 37 7.66 33.93 -9.00
CA GLN A 37 8.43 32.79 -9.48
C GLN A 37 7.50 31.73 -10.13
N PRO A 38 7.79 31.29 -11.37
CA PRO A 38 7.04 30.23 -11.99
C PRO A 38 7.30 28.90 -11.29
N LEU A 39 6.24 28.16 -10.98
CA LEU A 39 6.36 26.83 -10.38
C LEU A 39 6.83 25.80 -11.39
N SER A 40 7.79 24.97 -10.96
CA SER A 40 8.24 23.83 -11.75
C SER A 40 7.12 22.79 -11.88
N ARG A 41 6.97 22.22 -13.08
CA ARG A 41 6.03 21.12 -13.32
C ARG A 41 6.73 19.80 -13.12
N SER A 42 6.21 18.96 -12.22
CA SER A 42 6.74 17.63 -11.93
C SER A 42 5.89 16.55 -12.60
N LEU A 43 6.56 15.54 -13.18
CA LEU A 43 5.88 14.35 -13.72
C LEU A 43 5.54 13.34 -12.63
N ILE A 44 6.29 13.33 -11.53
CA ILE A 44 6.04 12.49 -10.38
C ILE A 44 6.20 13.37 -9.15
N ILE A 45 5.23 13.33 -8.24
CA ILE A 45 5.32 14.02 -6.95
C ILE A 45 5.28 12.99 -5.82
N LYS A 46 5.99 13.28 -4.74
CA LYS A 46 5.90 12.48 -3.52
C LYS A 46 5.03 13.24 -2.52
N ASP A 47 3.92 12.64 -2.14
CA ASP A 47 3.00 13.19 -1.14
C ASP A 47 2.79 12.19 -0.01
N LEU A 48 3.00 12.65 1.24
CA LEU A 48 2.93 11.84 2.47
C LEU A 48 3.62 10.46 2.39
N GLY A 49 4.67 10.33 1.57
CA GLY A 49 5.41 9.07 1.39
C GLY A 49 5.02 8.23 0.17
N VAL A 50 3.96 8.60 -0.55
CA VAL A 50 3.47 7.92 -1.76
C VAL A 50 3.89 8.68 -3.02
N MET A 51 4.40 7.98 -4.03
CA MET A 51 4.71 8.60 -5.32
C MET A 51 3.47 8.59 -6.24
N LEU A 52 3.10 9.76 -6.74
CA LEU A 52 1.95 9.97 -7.60
C LEU A 52 2.41 10.37 -9.00
N SER A 53 1.99 9.58 -9.99
CA SER A 53 2.18 9.81 -11.42
C SER A 53 0.91 10.40 -12.04
N PRO A 54 0.95 11.03 -13.23
CA PRO A 54 -0.19 11.76 -13.81
C PRO A 54 -1.38 10.85 -14.11
N ASN A 55 -1.11 9.57 -14.38
CA ASN A 55 -2.09 8.51 -14.62
C ASN A 55 -2.45 7.73 -13.36
N LEU A 56 -1.92 8.10 -12.19
CA LEU A 56 -2.11 7.43 -10.90
C LEU A 56 -1.79 5.92 -10.96
N ASN A 57 -0.84 5.52 -11.82
CA ASN A 57 -0.34 4.16 -11.86
C ASN A 57 0.67 3.95 -10.70
N PRO A 58 0.50 2.92 -9.85
CA PRO A 58 1.37 2.68 -8.71
C PRO A 58 2.79 2.20 -9.08
N GLN A 59 3.09 1.96 -10.36
CA GLN A 59 4.38 1.42 -10.82
C GLN A 59 5.59 2.19 -10.27
N GLU A 60 5.57 3.53 -10.33
CA GLU A 60 6.67 4.37 -9.85
C GLU A 60 6.84 4.26 -8.34
N HIS A 61 5.74 4.27 -7.60
CA HIS A 61 5.75 4.06 -6.16
C HIS A 61 6.30 2.68 -5.78
N ILE A 62 5.86 1.62 -6.47
CA ILE A 62 6.32 0.24 -6.24
C ILE A 62 7.82 0.13 -6.53
N ASN A 63 8.30 0.70 -7.62
CA ASN A 63 9.72 0.75 -7.95
C ASN A 63 10.53 1.42 -6.83
N TYR A 64 10.03 2.54 -6.33
CA TYR A 64 10.66 3.31 -5.26
C TYR A 64 10.72 2.53 -3.93
N ILE A 65 9.60 1.97 -3.47
CA ILE A 65 9.57 1.23 -2.20
C ILE A 65 10.35 -0.08 -2.28
N CYS A 66 10.31 -0.81 -3.41
CA CYS A 66 11.14 -1.99 -3.61
C CYS A 66 12.64 -1.65 -3.56
N LYS A 67 13.06 -0.52 -4.15
CA LYS A 67 14.46 -0.06 -4.08
C LYS A 67 14.86 0.21 -2.63
N ARG A 68 14.04 0.97 -1.88
CA ARG A 68 14.31 1.27 -0.46
C ARG A 68 14.33 0.02 0.41
N ALA A 69 13.39 -0.89 0.22
CA ALA A 69 13.30 -2.15 0.95
C ALA A 69 14.50 -3.06 0.65
N ASN A 70 14.95 -3.14 -0.60
CA ASN A 70 16.18 -3.86 -0.95
C ASN A 70 17.43 -3.22 -0.31
N SER A 71 17.51 -1.88 -0.24
CA SER A 71 18.60 -1.21 0.47
C SER A 71 18.60 -1.53 1.96
N ALA A 72 17.44 -1.52 2.60
CA ALA A 72 17.29 -1.93 4.01
C ALA A 72 17.67 -3.41 4.21
N LEU A 73 17.23 -4.30 3.32
CA LEU A 73 17.60 -5.71 3.34
C LEU A 73 19.12 -5.90 3.19
N TYR A 74 19.75 -5.16 2.27
CA TYR A 74 21.21 -5.19 2.11
C TYR A 74 21.95 -4.67 3.35
N PHE A 75 21.42 -3.63 4.00
CA PHE A 75 21.96 -3.16 5.27
C PHE A 75 21.90 -4.24 6.35
N ILE A 76 20.77 -4.95 6.48
CA ILE A 76 20.63 -6.07 7.42
C ILE A 76 21.68 -7.14 7.13
N THR A 77 21.75 -7.64 5.89
CA THR A 77 22.67 -8.75 5.54
C THR A 77 24.14 -8.39 5.69
N ARG A 78 24.51 -7.14 5.42
CA ARG A 78 25.88 -6.67 5.60
C ARG A 78 26.25 -6.52 7.08
N SER A 79 25.30 -6.09 7.91
CA SER A 79 25.53 -5.88 9.34
C SER A 79 25.49 -7.18 10.13
N SER A 80 24.80 -8.20 9.63
CA SER A 80 24.52 -9.43 10.36
C SER A 80 25.45 -10.61 10.07
N ARG A 81 26.55 -10.41 9.31
CA ARG A 81 27.48 -11.44 8.78
C ARG A 81 27.92 -12.46 9.84
N ASN A 82 27.07 -13.46 10.09
CA ASN A 82 27.21 -14.60 11.00
C ASN A 82 27.05 -14.31 12.51
N MET A 83 26.64 -13.11 12.91
CA MET A 83 26.42 -12.80 14.33
C MET A 83 24.99 -13.03 14.79
N PHE A 84 24.02 -12.96 13.88
CA PHE A 84 22.60 -12.92 14.24
C PHE A 84 21.94 -14.27 13.99
N SER A 85 21.06 -14.67 14.91
CA SER A 85 20.18 -15.82 14.73
C SER A 85 19.16 -15.55 13.62
N ILE A 86 18.58 -16.63 13.09
CA ILE A 86 17.50 -16.55 12.10
C ILE A 86 16.31 -15.73 12.66
N ASP A 87 15.99 -15.89 13.94
CA ASP A 87 14.94 -15.12 14.59
C ASP A 87 15.27 -13.63 14.67
N ALA A 88 16.52 -13.26 14.98
CA ALA A 88 16.93 -11.87 14.98
C ALA A 88 16.82 -11.25 13.57
N LEU A 89 17.21 -11.99 12.53
CA LEU A 89 17.07 -11.56 11.14
C LEU A 89 15.60 -11.39 10.73
N ARG A 90 14.75 -12.33 11.15
CA ARG A 90 13.30 -12.26 10.95
C ARG A 90 12.72 -11.00 11.59
N ILE A 91 13.07 -10.71 12.83
CA ILE A 91 12.64 -9.50 13.55
C ILE A 91 13.10 -8.25 12.77
N LEU A 92 14.37 -8.18 12.38
CA LEU A 92 14.89 -7.04 11.61
C LEU A 92 14.16 -6.85 10.27
N TYR A 93 13.86 -7.94 9.55
CA TYR A 93 13.08 -7.88 8.32
C TYR A 93 11.67 -7.30 8.57
N ILE A 94 10.97 -7.81 9.60
CA ILE A 94 9.61 -7.37 9.95
C ILE A 94 9.57 -5.89 10.35
N HIS A 95 10.61 -5.39 11.02
CA HIS A 95 10.60 -4.02 11.55
C HIS A 95 11.28 -2.98 10.65
N LEU A 96 12.20 -3.37 9.76
CA LEU A 96 12.95 -2.42 8.92
C LEU A 96 12.60 -2.50 7.44
N VAL A 97 12.24 -3.69 6.93
CA VAL A 97 11.98 -3.91 5.50
C VAL A 97 10.49 -3.90 5.22
N ARG A 98 9.73 -4.73 5.94
CA ARG A 98 8.28 -4.89 5.71
C ARG A 98 7.47 -3.58 5.80
N PRO A 99 7.71 -2.66 6.75
CA PRO A 99 6.93 -1.42 6.83
C PRO A 99 7.11 -0.54 5.59
N LEU A 100 8.28 -0.58 4.94
CA LEU A 100 8.52 0.14 3.69
C LEU A 100 7.65 -0.38 2.54
N LEU A 101 7.30 -1.67 2.57
CA LEU A 101 6.49 -2.34 1.56
C LEU A 101 4.99 -2.28 1.86
N GLU A 102 4.58 -1.93 3.08
CA GLU A 102 3.17 -1.95 3.52
C GLU A 102 2.60 -0.55 3.76
N PHE A 103 3.45 0.44 3.94
CA PHE A 103 3.03 1.81 4.25
C PHE A 103 2.04 2.35 3.23
N SER A 104 0.87 2.79 3.71
CA SER A 104 -0.23 3.34 2.89
C SER A 104 -0.76 2.40 1.80
N SER A 105 -0.65 1.08 1.99
CA SER A 105 -1.09 0.10 0.98
C SER A 105 -2.53 0.27 0.47
N PRO A 106 -3.52 0.73 1.24
CA PRO A 106 -4.87 0.94 0.71
C PRO A 106 -4.94 1.92 -0.47
N VAL A 107 -3.97 2.84 -0.57
CA VAL A 107 -3.92 3.88 -1.62
C VAL A 107 -3.36 3.33 -2.93
N TRP A 108 -2.32 2.50 -2.88
CA TRP A 108 -1.53 2.14 -4.06
C TRP A 108 -1.51 0.65 -4.38
N SER A 109 -2.16 -0.21 -3.58
CA SER A 109 -2.07 -1.67 -3.73
C SER A 109 -2.27 -2.12 -5.19
N PRO A 110 -1.30 -2.83 -5.78
CA PRO A 110 -1.38 -3.24 -7.18
C PRO A 110 -2.36 -4.40 -7.37
N TYR A 111 -2.87 -4.51 -8.60
CA TYR A 111 -3.62 -5.68 -9.07
C TYR A 111 -2.92 -6.42 -10.21
N LEU A 112 -1.90 -5.81 -10.83
CA LEU A 112 -1.13 -6.43 -11.90
C LEU A 112 -0.12 -7.41 -11.33
N ILE A 113 -0.09 -8.63 -11.87
CA ILE A 113 0.77 -9.73 -11.41
C ILE A 113 2.24 -9.29 -11.35
N GLY A 114 2.77 -8.66 -12.41
CA GLY A 114 4.17 -8.21 -12.42
C GLY A 114 4.51 -7.17 -11.33
N GLN A 115 3.55 -6.37 -10.89
CA GLN A 115 3.73 -5.42 -9.79
C GLN A 115 3.68 -6.13 -8.43
N ILE A 116 2.77 -7.09 -8.28
CA ILE A 116 2.67 -7.96 -7.10
C ILE A 116 3.97 -8.76 -6.93
N ASP A 117 4.42 -9.43 -7.98
CA ASP A 117 5.65 -10.23 -7.99
C ASP A 117 6.88 -9.39 -7.66
N ARG A 118 6.92 -8.13 -8.09
CA ARG A 118 8.02 -7.21 -7.76
C ARG A 118 8.08 -6.91 -6.27
N LEU A 119 6.94 -6.81 -5.58
CA LEU A 119 6.89 -6.68 -4.13
C LEU A 119 7.31 -7.99 -3.46
N GLU A 120 6.72 -9.11 -3.87
CA GLU A 120 7.02 -10.44 -3.33
C GLU A 120 8.50 -10.80 -3.49
N SER A 121 9.14 -10.38 -4.58
CA SER A 121 10.56 -10.62 -4.84
C SER A 121 11.48 -10.14 -3.72
N VAL A 122 11.09 -9.09 -2.98
CA VAL A 122 11.85 -8.58 -1.83
C VAL A 122 11.77 -9.55 -0.65
N GLN A 123 10.58 -10.08 -0.35
CA GLN A 123 10.39 -11.10 0.69
C GLN A 123 11.07 -12.41 0.29
N THR A 124 10.89 -12.85 -0.96
CA THR A 124 11.55 -14.04 -1.51
C THR A 124 13.07 -13.94 -1.42
N ARG A 125 13.65 -12.77 -1.68
CA ARG A 125 15.09 -12.54 -1.52
C ARG A 125 15.53 -12.72 -0.08
N PHE A 126 14.78 -12.20 0.89
CA PHE A 126 15.07 -12.40 2.31
C PHE A 126 15.00 -13.89 2.68
N ILE A 127 13.94 -14.59 2.25
CA ILE A 127 13.77 -16.03 2.51
C ILE A 127 14.92 -16.85 1.92
N ARG A 128 15.36 -16.55 0.69
CA ARG A 128 16.52 -17.22 0.07
C ARG A 128 17.81 -17.01 0.86
N LEU A 129 18.02 -15.82 1.42
CA LEU A 129 19.17 -15.55 2.27
C LEU A 129 19.15 -16.41 3.54
N ILE A 130 17.98 -16.60 4.16
CA ILE A 130 17.81 -17.53 5.28
C ILE A 130 18.05 -18.98 4.82
N GLY A 131 17.55 -19.36 3.64
CA GLY A 131 17.80 -20.69 3.06
C GLY A 131 19.29 -21.00 2.91
N VAL A 132 20.09 -20.03 2.46
CA VAL A 132 21.56 -20.18 2.40
C VAL A 132 22.16 -20.38 3.79
N MET A 133 21.67 -19.69 4.82
CA MET A 133 22.13 -19.89 6.20
C MET A 133 21.74 -21.27 6.75
N LEU A 134 20.66 -21.87 6.26
CA LEU A 134 20.22 -23.23 6.58
C LEU A 134 20.97 -24.30 5.76
N GLY A 135 21.86 -23.91 4.85
CA GLY A 135 22.67 -24.83 4.04
C GLY A 135 22.12 -25.17 2.66
N PHE A 136 21.02 -24.54 2.22
CA PHE A 136 20.50 -24.70 0.86
C PHE A 136 21.24 -23.83 -0.15
N ASP A 137 21.25 -24.22 -1.43
CA ASP A 137 21.69 -23.32 -2.49
C ASP A 137 20.66 -22.19 -2.73
N TYR A 138 21.15 -21.00 -3.09
CA TYR A 138 20.32 -19.80 -3.21
C TYR A 138 19.20 -19.94 -4.25
N ARG A 139 19.43 -20.71 -5.32
CA ARG A 139 18.45 -20.87 -6.42
C ARG A 139 17.45 -21.99 -6.16
N THR A 140 17.82 -22.98 -5.34
CA THR A 140 17.02 -24.18 -5.09
C THR A 140 16.38 -24.22 -3.72
N ALA A 141 16.66 -23.24 -2.85
CA ALA A 141 16.09 -23.15 -1.52
C ALA A 141 14.55 -23.29 -1.56
N PRO A 142 13.95 -24.13 -0.69
CA PRO A 142 12.51 -24.33 -0.64
C PRO A 142 11.83 -23.10 -0.01
N ILE A 143 11.47 -22.12 -0.86
CA ILE A 143 10.97 -20.81 -0.42
C ILE A 143 9.71 -20.96 0.43
N HIS A 144 8.78 -21.83 0.03
CA HIS A 144 7.51 -22.00 0.74
C HIS A 144 7.71 -22.58 2.15
N ASP A 145 8.52 -23.63 2.27
CA ASP A 145 8.76 -24.30 3.56
C ASP A 145 9.48 -23.38 4.54
N ILE A 146 10.51 -22.64 4.07
CA ILE A 146 11.22 -21.67 4.90
C ILE A 146 10.29 -20.52 5.28
N GLN A 147 9.42 -20.06 4.37
CA GLN A 147 8.45 -19.02 4.67
C GLN A 147 7.48 -19.44 5.79
N LEU A 148 7.00 -20.68 5.76
CA LEU A 148 6.15 -21.25 6.81
C LEU A 148 6.91 -21.36 8.14
N GLN A 149 8.15 -21.86 8.11
CA GLN A 149 9.00 -21.95 9.31
C GLN A 149 9.24 -20.57 9.95
N LEU A 150 9.41 -19.54 9.13
CA LEU A 150 9.59 -18.16 9.58
C LEU A 150 8.27 -17.46 9.97
N ASN A 151 7.11 -18.10 9.82
CA ASN A 151 5.81 -17.46 10.03
C ASN A 151 5.70 -16.10 9.30
N LEU A 152 6.14 -16.06 8.03
CA LEU A 152 6.07 -14.87 7.19
C LEU A 152 4.95 -15.03 6.18
N MET A 153 3.81 -14.41 6.47
CA MET A 153 2.72 -14.30 5.51
C MET A 153 3.18 -13.63 4.20
N PRO A 154 2.72 -14.10 3.02
CA PRO A 154 2.92 -13.40 1.76
C PRO A 154 2.53 -11.93 1.82
N LEU A 155 3.25 -11.05 1.10
CA LEU A 155 2.99 -9.61 1.19
C LEU A 155 1.62 -9.24 0.61
N HIS A 156 1.11 -9.98 -0.36
CA HIS A 156 -0.23 -9.76 -0.94
C HIS A 156 -1.35 -10.01 0.06
N GLU A 157 -1.29 -11.09 0.83
CA GLU A 157 -2.25 -11.36 1.91
C GLU A 157 -2.18 -10.26 2.97
N ARG A 158 -0.98 -9.81 3.31
CA ARG A 158 -0.81 -8.69 4.25
C ARG A 158 -1.42 -7.38 3.76
N ARG A 159 -1.36 -7.10 2.46
CA ARG A 159 -2.06 -5.94 1.87
C ARG A 159 -3.57 -6.09 2.00
N ILE A 160 -4.13 -7.27 1.70
CA ILE A 160 -5.55 -7.58 1.90
C ILE A 160 -5.95 -7.32 3.36
N ILE A 161 -5.16 -7.78 4.34
CA ILE A 161 -5.42 -7.53 5.75
C ILE A 161 -5.41 -6.02 6.05
N ASN A 162 -4.42 -5.28 5.54
CA ASN A 162 -4.35 -3.83 5.73
C ASN A 162 -5.57 -3.10 5.15
N ASP A 163 -6.09 -3.58 4.01
CA ASP A 163 -7.32 -3.06 3.42
C ASP A 163 -8.53 -3.30 4.32
N LEU A 164 -8.72 -4.54 4.79
CA LEU A 164 -9.83 -4.88 5.68
C LEU A 164 -9.75 -4.11 7.00
N LEU A 165 -8.56 -3.97 7.56
CA LEU A 165 -8.33 -3.16 8.76
C LEU A 165 -8.61 -1.68 8.52
N PHE A 166 -8.25 -1.14 7.36
CA PHE A 166 -8.58 0.24 7.00
C PHE A 166 -10.09 0.44 6.88
N LEU A 167 -10.78 -0.47 6.18
CA LEU A 167 -12.23 -0.44 6.04
C LEU A 167 -12.94 -0.52 7.39
N ARG A 168 -12.55 -1.47 8.25
CA ARG A 168 -13.08 -1.61 9.62
C ARG A 168 -12.91 -0.31 10.40
N LYS A 169 -11.72 0.29 10.36
CA LYS A 169 -11.44 1.56 11.05
C LYS A 169 -12.33 2.69 10.55
N LEU A 170 -12.60 2.74 9.25
CA LEU A 170 -13.47 3.74 8.63
C LEU A 170 -14.93 3.57 9.07
N ILE A 171 -15.47 2.33 9.06
CA ILE A 171 -16.85 2.03 9.45
C ILE A 171 -17.09 2.29 10.95
N ASN A 172 -16.15 1.84 11.79
CA ASN A 172 -16.25 1.95 13.24
C ASN A 172 -15.79 3.33 13.77
N SER A 173 -15.66 4.34 12.90
CA SER A 173 -15.30 5.72 13.25
C SER A 173 -13.96 5.88 13.99
N TYR A 174 -13.03 4.94 13.84
CA TYR A 174 -11.65 5.10 14.30
C TYR A 174 -10.85 6.05 13.39
N ILE A 175 -11.35 6.31 12.18
CA ILE A 175 -10.84 7.33 11.25
C ILE A 175 -11.99 8.30 10.98
N ASP A 176 -11.83 9.54 11.39
CA ASP A 176 -12.80 10.60 11.11
C ASP A 176 -12.59 11.14 9.69
N ALA A 177 -13.32 10.56 8.74
CA ALA A 177 -13.27 10.92 7.33
C ALA A 177 -14.65 10.71 6.67
N PRO A 178 -15.62 11.61 6.91
CA PRO A 178 -16.98 11.46 6.40
C PRO A 178 -17.01 11.36 4.86
N ASP A 179 -16.13 12.07 4.17
CA ASP A 179 -16.01 12.03 2.71
C ASP A 179 -15.59 10.65 2.16
N LEU A 180 -14.82 9.88 2.94
CA LEU A 180 -14.43 8.52 2.59
C LEU A 180 -15.54 7.54 2.97
N LEU A 181 -16.18 7.74 4.12
CA LEU A 181 -17.31 6.91 4.57
C LEU A 181 -18.48 6.99 3.59
N PHE A 182 -18.78 8.17 3.05
CA PHE A 182 -19.84 8.39 2.06
C PHE A 182 -19.60 7.63 0.73
N LYS A 183 -18.36 7.22 0.45
CA LYS A 183 -18.03 6.42 -0.74
C LYS A 183 -18.29 4.93 -0.56
N LEU A 184 -18.62 4.47 0.66
CA LEU A 184 -18.99 3.09 0.91
C LEU A 184 -20.46 2.87 0.54
N ASP A 185 -20.71 1.83 -0.25
CA ASP A 185 -22.03 1.48 -0.71
C ASP A 185 -22.56 0.31 0.13
N LEU A 186 -23.17 0.64 1.28
CA LEU A 186 -23.84 -0.37 2.09
C LEU A 186 -25.05 -0.94 1.35
N HIS A 187 -25.16 -2.25 1.36
CA HIS A 187 -26.25 -2.95 0.71
C HIS A 187 -27.43 -3.08 1.67
N THR A 188 -28.50 -2.33 1.40
CA THR A 188 -29.75 -2.44 2.15
C THR A 188 -30.71 -3.36 1.40
N SER A 189 -30.54 -4.69 1.52
CA SER A 189 -31.47 -5.64 0.89
C SER A 189 -32.74 -5.83 1.71
N ARG A 190 -33.86 -5.98 1.01
CA ARG A 190 -35.12 -6.51 1.58
C ARG A 190 -35.23 -8.02 1.42
N HIS A 191 -34.25 -8.67 0.76
CA HIS A 191 -34.25 -10.10 0.52
C HIS A 191 -33.34 -10.82 1.51
N LEU A 192 -33.94 -11.68 2.33
CA LEU A 192 -33.28 -12.46 3.40
C LEU A 192 -32.13 -13.36 2.93
N ARG A 193 -32.00 -13.63 1.62
CA ARG A 193 -30.99 -14.55 1.05
C ARG A 193 -29.73 -13.86 0.53
N GLN A 194 -29.67 -12.53 0.56
CA GLN A 194 -28.47 -11.79 0.16
C GLN A 194 -27.69 -11.39 1.42
N THR A 195 -26.58 -12.07 1.67
CA THR A 195 -25.75 -11.89 2.89
C THR A 195 -24.63 -10.85 2.73
N HIS A 196 -24.40 -10.33 1.52
CA HIS A 196 -23.33 -9.35 1.30
C HIS A 196 -23.64 -7.99 1.94
N LEU A 197 -22.70 -7.49 2.73
CA LEU A 197 -22.76 -6.20 3.43
C LEU A 197 -22.65 -5.00 2.48
N PHE A 198 -21.81 -5.10 1.44
CA PHE A 198 -21.58 -4.03 0.47
C PHE A 198 -22.20 -4.35 -0.89
N ALA A 199 -22.66 -3.31 -1.58
CA ALA A 199 -23.28 -3.44 -2.89
C ALA A 199 -22.25 -3.85 -3.95
N ARG A 200 -22.60 -4.82 -4.79
CA ARG A 200 -21.78 -5.20 -5.95
C ARG A 200 -22.09 -4.27 -7.12
N ARG A 201 -21.17 -3.35 -7.41
CA ARG A 201 -21.23 -2.46 -8.59
C ARG A 201 -20.47 -3.04 -9.78
N GLN A 202 -20.94 -2.72 -10.98
CA GLN A 202 -20.20 -2.97 -12.21
C GLN A 202 -19.28 -1.77 -12.49
N TYR A 203 -18.06 -2.06 -12.94
CA TYR A 203 -17.05 -1.04 -13.24
C TYR A 203 -16.62 -1.16 -14.69
N SER A 204 -16.42 -0.02 -15.35
CA SER A 204 -16.08 0.04 -16.78
C SER A 204 -14.65 -0.38 -17.11
N THR A 205 -13.75 -0.41 -16.12
CA THR A 205 -12.34 -0.77 -16.31
C THR A 205 -11.82 -1.59 -15.14
N GLN A 206 -10.82 -2.44 -15.41
CA GLN A 206 -10.13 -3.19 -14.38
C GLN A 206 -9.41 -2.27 -13.38
N TYR A 207 -8.90 -1.13 -13.85
CA TYR A 207 -8.29 -0.13 -12.99
C TYR A 207 -9.28 0.39 -11.94
N LEU A 208 -10.50 0.75 -12.35
CA LEU A 208 -11.51 1.23 -11.41
C LEU A 208 -11.98 0.12 -10.46
N LEU A 209 -12.18 -1.10 -10.96
CA LEU A 209 -12.55 -2.26 -10.13
C LEU A 209 -11.54 -2.55 -9.03
N ASN A 210 -10.25 -2.29 -9.28
CA ASN A 210 -9.17 -2.50 -8.31
C ASN A 210 -8.73 -1.23 -7.58
N SER A 211 -9.41 -0.10 -7.81
CA SER A 211 -9.20 1.10 -7.01
C SER A 211 -9.64 0.85 -5.55
N THR A 212 -9.21 1.71 -4.63
CA THR A 212 -9.33 1.51 -3.18
C THR A 212 -10.74 1.08 -2.74
N PHE A 213 -11.79 1.88 -2.99
CA PHE A 213 -13.13 1.59 -2.47
C PHE A 213 -13.81 0.36 -3.07
N PRO A 214 -13.82 0.17 -4.40
CA PRO A 214 -14.30 -1.07 -5.01
C PRO A 214 -13.62 -2.31 -4.44
N ARG A 215 -12.29 -2.27 -4.34
CA ARG A 215 -11.48 -3.38 -3.83
C ARG A 215 -11.77 -3.68 -2.36
N LEU A 216 -11.84 -2.66 -1.50
CA LEU A 216 -12.18 -2.82 -0.08
C LEU A 216 -13.52 -3.52 0.11
N GLN A 217 -14.55 -3.07 -0.60
CA GLN A 217 -15.91 -3.61 -0.51
C GLN A 217 -16.01 -5.03 -1.07
N LEU A 218 -15.30 -5.33 -2.16
CA LEU A 218 -15.23 -6.68 -2.72
C LEU A 218 -14.54 -7.64 -1.75
N LEU A 219 -13.42 -7.23 -1.15
CA LEU A 219 -12.71 -8.04 -0.16
C LEU A 219 -13.61 -8.30 1.07
N ALA A 220 -14.29 -7.26 1.55
CA ALA A 220 -15.19 -7.36 2.70
C ALA A 220 -16.34 -8.35 2.50
N ASN A 221 -16.92 -8.39 1.30
CA ASN A 221 -18.00 -9.31 0.97
C ASN A 221 -17.57 -10.79 0.88
N ASN A 222 -16.26 -11.06 0.87
CA ASN A 222 -15.69 -12.40 0.77
C ASN A 222 -15.00 -12.83 2.08
N ILE A 223 -15.15 -12.07 3.16
CA ILE A 223 -14.67 -12.44 4.49
C ILE A 223 -15.49 -13.63 5.01
N PRO A 224 -14.90 -14.56 5.77
CA PRO A 224 -15.65 -15.61 6.47
C PRO A 224 -16.74 -15.04 7.38
N ASP A 225 -17.90 -15.73 7.45
CA ASP A 225 -19.06 -15.29 8.24
C ASP A 225 -18.76 -15.11 9.75
N GLU A 226 -17.67 -15.71 10.25
CA GLU A 226 -17.20 -15.57 11.63
C GLU A 226 -16.61 -14.20 11.95
N ILE A 227 -16.16 -13.45 10.93
CA ILE A 227 -15.52 -12.15 11.10
C ILE A 227 -16.52 -11.04 10.75
N ASP A 228 -17.02 -10.39 11.80
CA ASP A 228 -17.84 -9.19 11.69
C ASP A 228 -16.98 -7.91 11.67
N LEU A 229 -17.13 -7.09 10.63
CA LEU A 229 -16.44 -5.81 10.48
C LEU A 229 -16.84 -4.76 11.55
N PHE A 230 -18.01 -4.89 12.16
CA PHE A 230 -18.48 -3.97 13.19
C PHE A 230 -17.94 -4.35 14.56
N CYS A 231 -18.11 -5.61 14.95
CA CYS A 231 -17.86 -6.06 16.32
C CYS A 231 -16.49 -6.72 16.54
N THR A 232 -15.88 -7.33 15.52
CA THR A 232 -14.69 -8.15 15.76
C THR A 232 -13.45 -7.30 16.02
N SER A 233 -12.54 -7.78 16.88
CA SER A 233 -11.26 -7.10 17.15
C SER A 233 -10.37 -7.11 15.90
N GLY A 234 -9.50 -6.10 15.74
CA GLY A 234 -8.56 -6.06 14.61
C GLY A 234 -7.54 -7.20 14.58
N GLU A 235 -7.46 -8.01 15.64
CA GLU A 235 -6.55 -9.17 15.72
C GLU A 235 -7.11 -10.40 15.02
N SER A 236 -8.44 -10.53 14.88
CA SER A 236 -9.05 -11.64 14.16
C SER A 236 -8.66 -11.66 12.68
N PHE A 237 -8.44 -10.48 12.10
CA PHE A 237 -8.00 -10.31 10.71
C PHE A 237 -6.52 -10.66 10.48
N LYS A 238 -5.74 -10.88 11.55
CA LYS A 238 -4.30 -11.17 11.48
C LYS A 238 -3.98 -12.66 11.69
N LYS A 239 -5.00 -13.49 11.88
CA LYS A 239 -4.86 -14.94 12.04
C LYS A 239 -4.72 -15.63 10.70
#